data_AF-A0A6V7JJL4-F1
#
_entry.id   AF-A0A6V7JJL4-F1
#
_cell.length_a   1.000
_cell.length_b   1.000
_cell.length_c   1.000
_cell.angle_alpha   90.00
_cell.angle_beta   90.00
_cell.angle_gamma   90.00
#
_symmetry.space_group_name_H-M   'P 1'
#
loop_
_entity.id
_entity.type
_entity.pdbx_description
1 polymer ?
#
loop_
_entity_poly.entity_id
_entity_poly.type
_entity_poly.pdbx_seq_one_letter_code
_entity_poly.pdbx_strand_id
1 'polypeptide(L)' 'AAALPVTFRLMTEKLNVDPRVTRFVLPIGCNINMDGTALFVATASIFIAQMNDIFLGFGEIITV' A
#
# COMPACT_ATOMS: atom_id res chain seq x y z
N ALA A 1 11.31 -1.01 2.31
CA ALA A 1 12.58 -1.75 2.30
C ALA A 1 13.24 -1.88 3.68
N ALA A 2 13.51 -0.79 4.41
CA ALA A 2 14.21 -0.84 5.70
C ALA A 2 13.55 -1.74 6.78
N ALA A 3 12.22 -1.85 6.79
CA ALA A 3 11.48 -2.70 7.73
C ALA A 3 11.41 -4.19 7.32
N LEU A 4 11.89 -4.56 6.13
CA LEU A 4 11.76 -5.92 5.59
C LEU A 4 12.47 -6.97 6.46
N PRO A 5 13.71 -6.78 6.96
CA PRO A 5 14.37 -7.77 7.82
C PRO A 5 13.64 -8.02 9.14
N VAL A 6 13.03 -6.97 9.72
CA VAL A 6 12.23 -7.08 10.95
C VAL A 6 10.96 -7.88 10.69
N THR A 7 10.31 -7.62 9.56
CA THR A 7 9.08 -8.33 9.16
C THR A 7 9.35 -9.82 8.91
N PHE A 8 10.47 -10.14 8.27
CA PHE A 8 10.91 -11.53 8.08
C PHE A 8 11.03 -12.28 9.40
N ARG A 9 11.75 -11.71 10.38
CA ARG A 9 11.93 -12.32 11.71
C ARG A 9 10.60 -12.53 12.43
N LEU A 10 9.71 -11.54 12.41
CA LEU A 10 8.40 -11.65 13.05
C LEU A 10 7.54 -12.75 12.42
N MET A 11 7.54 -12.84 11.08
CA MET A 11 6.76 -13.86 10.38
C MET A 11 7.28 -15.28 10.61
N THR A 12 8.59 -15.48 10.70
CA THR A 12 9.17 -16.82 10.93
C THR A 12 9.23 -17.19 12.41
N GLU A 13 9.62 -16.27 13.31
CA GLU A 13 9.86 -16.57 14.73
C GLU A 13 8.61 -16.46 15.60
N LYS A 14 7.69 -15.51 15.31
CA LYS A 14 6.47 -15.33 16.11
C LYS A 14 5.23 -15.96 15.47
N LEU A 15 5.08 -15.78 14.16
CA LEU A 15 3.91 -16.28 13.42
C LEU A 15 4.13 -17.69 12.83
N ASN A 16 5.35 -18.24 12.93
CA ASN A 16 5.72 -19.58 12.45
C ASN A 16 5.31 -19.87 11.01
N VAL A 17 5.33 -18.84 10.15
CA VAL A 17 5.03 -18.99 8.72
C VAL A 17 6.21 -19.65 8.02
N ASP A 18 5.92 -20.56 7.08
CA ASP A 18 6.95 -21.27 6.31
C ASP A 18 7.96 -20.28 5.66
N PRO A 19 9.26 -20.42 5.94
CA PRO A 19 10.32 -19.59 5.35
C PRO A 19 10.31 -19.56 3.82
N ARG A 20 9.83 -20.62 3.16
CA ARG A 20 9.71 -20.70 1.69
C ARG A 20 8.68 -19.71 1.16
N VAL A 21 7.55 -19.55 1.86
CA VAL A 21 6.49 -18.61 1.49
C VAL A 21 6.94 -17.19 1.76
N THR A 22 7.46 -16.91 2.96
CA THR A 22 7.88 -15.55 3.34
C THR A 22 9.01 -15.03 2.46
N ARG A 23 9.98 -15.87 2.10
CA ARG A 23 11.11 -15.50 1.21
C ARG A 23 10.69 -15.13 -0.21
N PHE A 24 9.55 -15.64 -0.67
CA PHE A 24 9.01 -15.30 -1.98
C PHE A 24 8.07 -14.08 -1.91
N VAL A 25 7.11 -14.11 -0.98
CA VAL A 25 6.02 -13.11 -0.94
C VAL A 25 6.47 -11.77 -0.39
N LEU A 26 7.28 -11.73 0.69
CA LEU A 26 7.64 -10.46 1.34
C LEU A 26 8.47 -9.51 0.45
N PRO A 27 9.49 -9.97 -0.31
CA PRO A 27 10.27 -9.08 -1.17
C PRO A 27 9.46 -8.53 -2.35
N ILE A 28 8.58 -9.35 -2.93
CA ILE A 28 7.69 -8.94 -4.02
C ILE A 28 6.63 -7.98 -3.48
N GLY A 29 5.96 -8.37 -2.39
CA GLY A 29 4.94 -7.57 -1.71
C GLY A 29 5.46 -6.21 -1.27
N CYS A 30 6.67 -6.10 -0.74
CA CYS A 30 7.22 -4.81 -0.30
C CYS A 30 7.39 -3.78 -1.44
N ASN A 31 7.51 -4.22 -2.70
CA ASN A 31 7.64 -3.32 -3.84
C ASN A 31 6.31 -3.05 -4.54
N ILE A 32 5.43 -4.05 -4.62
CA ILE A 32 4.17 -3.95 -5.35
C ILE A 32 3.04 -3.44 -4.45
N ASN A 33 3.06 -3.79 -3.16
CA ASN A 33 2.08 -3.30 -2.20
C ASN A 33 2.38 -1.84 -1.84
N MET A 34 1.82 -0.96 -2.65
CA MET A 34 1.82 0.48 -2.44
C MET A 34 0.43 0.99 -2.03
N ASP A 35 -0.30 0.23 -1.21
CA ASP A 35 -1.65 0.62 -0.75
C ASP A 35 -1.65 1.98 -0.04
N GLY A 36 -0.62 2.26 0.76
CA GLY A 36 -0.45 3.56 1.43
C GLY A 36 -0.23 4.71 0.44
N THR A 37 0.52 4.47 -0.63
CA THR A 37 0.72 5.46 -1.71
C THR A 37 -0.57 5.67 -2.48
N ALA A 38 -1.29 4.60 -2.81
CA ALA A 38 -2.57 4.69 -3.51
C ALA A 38 -3.59 5.51 -2.70
N LEU A 39 -3.72 5.21 -1.40
CA LEU A 39 -4.58 5.98 -0.50
C LEU A 39 -4.17 7.45 -0.43
N PHE A 40 -2.87 7.74 -0.33
CA PHE A 40 -2.36 9.11 -0.31
C PHE A 40 -2.67 9.87 -1.60
N VAL A 41 -2.43 9.26 -2.77
CA VAL A 41 -2.69 9.90 -4.07
C VAL A 41 -4.19 10.13 -4.29
N ALA A 42 -5.04 9.16 -3.96
CA ALA A 42 -6.49 9.30 -4.09
C ALA A 42 -7.02 10.42 -3.18
N THR A 43 -6.64 10.41 -1.91
CA THR A 43 -7.07 11.43 -0.94
C THR A 43 -6.54 12.82 -1.28
N ALA A 44 -5.29 12.94 -1.70
CA ALA A 44 -4.71 14.22 -2.12
C ALA A 44 -5.42 14.78 -3.37
N SER A 45 -5.73 13.93 -4.34
CA SER A 45 -6.45 14.33 -5.57
C SER A 45 -7.84 14.87 -5.26
N ILE A 46 -8.60 14.16 -4.40
CA ILE A 46 -9.92 14.60 -3.95
C ILE A 46 -9.82 15.92 -3.17
N PHE A 47 -8.84 16.03 -2.27
CA PHE A 47 -8.62 17.24 -1.48
C PHE A 47 -8.33 18.47 -2.36
N ILE A 48 -7.46 18.33 -3.37
CA ILE A 48 -7.14 19.41 -4.30
C ILE A 48 -8.37 19.82 -5.10
N ALA A 49 -9.18 18.86 -5.56
CA ALA A 49 -10.42 19.16 -6.28
C ALA A 49 -11.40 19.98 -5.42
N GLN A 50 -11.59 19.56 -4.16
CA GLN A 50 -12.44 20.28 -3.20
C GLN A 50 -11.92 21.70 -2.91
N MET A 51 -10.60 21.89 -2.80
CA MET A 51 -9.99 23.20 -2.54
C MET A 51 -10.19 24.20 -3.70
N ASN A 52 -10.39 23.70 -4.92
CA ASN A 52 -10.62 24.52 -6.12
C ASN A 52 -12.10 24.57 -6.52
N ASP A 53 -13.02 24.17 -5.65
CA ASP A 53 -14.46 24.07 -5.93
C ASP A 53 -14.80 23.20 -7.17
N ILE A 54 -13.94 22.23 -7.49
CA ILE A 54 -14.16 21.27 -8.57
C ILE A 54 -14.99 20.11 -8.02
N PHE A 55 -16.21 19.96 -8.53
CA PHE A 55 -17.07 18.83 -8.19
C PHE A 55 -16.62 17.57 -8.94
N LEU A 56 -16.22 16.54 -8.20
CA LEU A 56 -15.92 15.21 -8.74
C LEU A 56 -17.18 14.34 -8.72
N GLY A 57 -17.65 13.94 -9.89
CA GLY A 57 -18.72 12.96 -10.05
C GLY A 57 -18.25 11.52 -9.78
N PHE A 58 -19.21 10.60 -9.69
CA PHE A 58 -18.94 9.18 -9.40
C PHE A 58 -17.94 8.52 -10.37
N GLY A 59 -18.02 8.84 -11.67
CA GLY A 59 -17.09 8.29 -12.66
C GLY A 59 -15.64 8.80 -12.50
N GLU A 60 -15.48 10.05 -12.07
CA GLU A 60 -14.17 10.66 -11.85
C GLU A 60 -13.52 10.08 -10.59
N ILE A 61 -14.30 9.86 -9.52
CA ILE A 61 -13.81 9.22 -8.29
C ILE A 61 -13.32 7.78 -8.54
N ILE A 62 -13.93 7.03 -9.45
CA ILE A 62 -13.47 5.68 -9.82
C ILE A 62 -12.19 5.71 -10.66
N THR A 63 -12.02 6.77 -11.45
CA THR A 63 -10.89 6.89 -12.39
C THR A 63 -9.61 7.36 -11.67
N VAL A 64 -9.75 8.14 -10.60
CA VAL A 64 -8.68 8.60 -9.71
C VAL A 64 -8.18 7.47 -8.83
#